data_AF-A0A2B4S6D0-F1
#
_entry.id   AF-A0A2B4S6D0-F1
#
_cell.length_a   1.000
_cell.length_b   1.000
_cell.length_c   1.000
_cell.angle_alpha   90.00
_cell.angle_beta   90.00
_cell.angle_gamma   90.00
#
_symmetry.space_group_name_H-M   'P 1'
#
loop_
_entity.id
_entity.type
_entity.pdbx_description
1 polymer ?
#
loop_
_entity_poly.entity_id
_entity_poly.type
_entity_poly.pdbx_seq_one_letter_code
_entity_poly.pdbx_strand_id
1 'polypeptide(L)'
;MSTLIETGPYKLLNKDSTDRLSRKATEKLLQLKRSENLSETEYNDITPKQKQPPRIYSVSKIYKTDVSLRPIVSCVNTLAYDLSGYLARILSLLTEETVQAALHRLNNDPSLPDRTALTPPQIADLLNFVLRSTYFKYNGALYDQQERATMGILFSAVIADLYMKAFEEQTEATAPEPPRICKRYVDDNLTVTKQHNVDNFLSHLSQQHLSIRFTMETENSNKITFLDTLVTREPDETAQETKHLSALLVANGYPPYFLQKVTKTRLPTPERKTAECKSTAVLLYIKGVSELLRRHLRQQGIRTVFKSDTTLRYRLVRPKDPADPNKQDGVVYKIPCSCSKVYIRKTGRPMQERMKEHDRDIRLARTQNSAVPEHAN
;
A
#
# COMPACT_ATOMS: atom_id res chain seq x y z
N MET A 1 12.25 -11.85 -21.54
CA MET A 1 11.96 -12.75 -20.40
C MET A 1 13.05 -13.80 -20.22
N SER A 2 13.42 -14.55 -21.26
CA SER A 2 14.51 -15.55 -21.16
C SER A 2 15.85 -14.96 -20.68
N THR A 3 16.28 -13.83 -21.26
CA THR A 3 17.47 -13.09 -20.80
C THR A 3 17.40 -12.72 -19.32
N LEU A 4 16.25 -12.27 -18.84
CA LEU A 4 16.03 -11.89 -17.45
C LEU A 4 16.08 -13.08 -16.47
N ILE A 5 15.70 -14.28 -16.95
CA ILE A 5 15.79 -15.51 -16.18
C ILE A 5 17.24 -16.03 -16.15
N GLU A 6 17.96 -15.93 -17.27
CA GLU A 6 19.36 -16.35 -17.39
C GLU A 6 20.33 -15.44 -16.63
N THR A 7 20.11 -14.12 -16.65
CA THR A 7 20.96 -13.13 -15.95
C THR A 7 20.45 -12.80 -14.54
N GLY A 8 19.30 -13.34 -14.15
CA GLY A 8 18.63 -13.04 -12.89
C GLY A 8 19.07 -13.95 -11.74
N PRO A 9 18.58 -13.71 -10.51
CA PRO A 9 18.92 -14.50 -9.31
C PRO A 9 18.14 -15.83 -9.27
N TYR A 10 18.08 -16.56 -10.39
CA TYR A 10 17.28 -17.75 -10.56
C TYR A 10 18.14 -18.98 -10.84
N LYS A 11 17.84 -20.08 -10.17
CA LYS A 11 18.58 -21.33 -10.34
C LYS A 11 17.68 -22.43 -10.88
N LEU A 12 18.11 -23.11 -11.94
CA LEU A 12 17.38 -24.24 -12.51
C LEU A 12 17.26 -25.39 -11.48
N LEU A 13 16.07 -25.95 -11.35
CA LEU A 13 15.77 -27.08 -10.48
C LEU A 13 15.64 -28.38 -11.29
N ASN A 14 16.26 -29.43 -10.77
CA ASN A 14 16.27 -30.76 -11.41
C ASN A 14 15.00 -31.58 -11.16
N LYS A 15 14.19 -31.21 -10.15
CA LYS A 15 12.98 -31.94 -9.74
C LYS A 15 11.91 -30.99 -9.22
N ASP A 16 10.65 -31.36 -9.44
CA ASP A 16 9.50 -30.66 -8.85
C ASP A 16 9.44 -30.87 -7.33
N SER A 17 9.46 -29.77 -6.60
CA SER A 17 9.41 -29.75 -5.15
C SER A 17 7.99 -29.59 -4.61
N THR A 18 6.97 -29.43 -5.47
CA THR A 18 5.58 -29.12 -5.10
C THR A 18 5.02 -30.10 -4.10
N ASP A 19 5.09 -31.40 -4.35
CA ASP A 19 4.57 -32.42 -3.45
C ASP A 19 5.30 -32.45 -2.11
N ARG A 20 6.64 -32.34 -2.17
CA ARG A 20 7.49 -32.35 -0.97
C ARG A 20 7.20 -31.14 -0.08
N LEU A 21 7.07 -29.95 -0.67
CA LEU A 21 6.77 -28.72 0.06
C LEU A 21 5.33 -28.71 0.56
N SER A 22 4.37 -29.21 -0.23
CA SER A 22 2.97 -29.32 0.19
C SER A 22 2.85 -30.24 1.40
N ARG A 23 3.51 -31.40 1.39
CA ARG A 23 3.53 -32.31 2.55
C ARG A 23 4.12 -31.64 3.79
N LYS A 24 5.26 -30.95 3.66
CA LYS A 24 5.87 -30.21 4.78
C LYS A 24 4.96 -29.10 5.32
N ALA A 25 4.26 -28.39 4.45
CA ALA A 25 3.31 -27.37 4.86
C ALA A 25 2.14 -27.99 5.63
N THR A 26 1.54 -29.06 5.09
CA THR A 26 0.45 -29.78 5.77
C THR A 26 0.88 -30.32 7.13
N GLU A 27 2.09 -30.87 7.24
CA GLU A 27 2.66 -31.35 8.52
C GLU A 27 2.76 -30.21 9.56
N LYS A 28 3.30 -29.05 9.16
CA LYS A 28 3.39 -27.86 10.03
C LYS A 28 2.01 -27.36 10.45
N LEU A 29 1.07 -27.23 9.51
CA LEU A 29 -0.30 -26.78 9.79
C LEU A 29 -1.05 -27.76 10.71
N LEU A 30 -0.85 -29.06 10.53
CA LEU A 30 -1.47 -30.09 11.35
C LEU A 30 -0.92 -30.08 12.79
N GLN A 31 0.36 -29.78 12.98
CA GLN A 31 0.94 -29.56 14.30
C GLN A 31 0.34 -28.34 15.00
N LEU A 32 0.14 -27.24 14.26
CA LEU A 32 -0.49 -26.02 14.77
C LEU A 32 -1.96 -26.25 15.13
N LYS A 33 -2.69 -27.03 14.34
CA LYS A 33 -4.05 -27.48 14.63
C LYS A 33 -4.12 -28.34 15.90
N ARG A 34 -3.23 -29.33 16.04
CA ARG A 34 -3.18 -30.21 17.22
C ARG A 34 -2.83 -29.48 18.51
N SER A 35 -2.14 -28.34 18.41
CA SER A 35 -1.80 -27.48 19.54
C SER A 35 -2.83 -26.39 19.79
N GLU A 36 -4.03 -26.50 19.17
CA GLU A 36 -5.15 -25.56 19.31
C GLU A 36 -4.83 -24.12 18.89
N ASN A 37 -3.72 -23.90 18.17
CA ASN A 37 -3.30 -22.59 17.70
C ASN A 37 -3.94 -22.20 16.35
N LEU A 38 -4.71 -23.11 15.73
CA LEU A 38 -5.51 -22.88 14.54
C LEU A 38 -6.88 -23.49 14.72
N SER A 39 -7.92 -22.71 14.43
CA SER A 39 -9.28 -23.24 14.34
C SER A 39 -9.44 -24.19 13.14
N GLU A 40 -10.48 -25.02 13.17
CA GLU A 40 -10.82 -25.93 12.07
C GLU A 40 -11.03 -25.17 10.76
N THR A 41 -11.67 -24.00 10.82
CA THR A 41 -11.90 -23.13 9.67
C THR A 41 -10.60 -22.55 9.13
N GLU A 42 -9.74 -22.00 9.99
CA GLU A 42 -8.45 -21.45 9.57
C GLU A 42 -7.56 -22.52 8.95
N TYR A 43 -7.51 -23.71 9.55
CA TYR A 43 -6.78 -24.85 9.01
C TYR A 43 -7.27 -25.21 7.60
N ASN A 44 -8.58 -25.32 7.39
CA ASN A 44 -9.15 -25.67 6.09
C ASN A 44 -8.99 -24.56 5.04
N ASP A 45 -8.89 -23.31 5.47
CA ASP A 45 -8.67 -22.16 4.59
C ASP A 45 -7.22 -22.07 4.10
N ILE A 46 -6.25 -22.30 4.98
CA ILE A 46 -4.81 -22.17 4.66
C ILE A 46 -4.16 -23.47 4.19
N THR A 47 -4.86 -24.60 4.33
CA THR A 47 -4.33 -25.90 3.87
C THR A 47 -4.25 -25.92 2.34
N PRO A 48 -3.13 -26.39 1.75
CA PRO A 48 -2.92 -26.33 0.32
C PRO A 48 -3.91 -27.24 -0.42
N LYS A 49 -4.88 -26.63 -1.14
CA LYS A 49 -5.89 -27.38 -1.91
C LYS A 49 -5.41 -27.78 -3.29
N GLN A 50 -4.52 -26.97 -3.88
CA GLN A 50 -4.02 -27.17 -5.24
C GLN A 50 -2.50 -27.34 -5.24
N LYS A 51 -2.03 -28.37 -5.96
CA LYS A 51 -0.63 -28.73 -6.10
C LYS A 51 -0.08 -28.28 -7.45
N GLN A 52 -0.12 -26.97 -7.71
CA GLN A 52 0.48 -26.41 -8.90
C GLN A 52 1.70 -25.56 -8.53
N PRO A 53 2.80 -25.64 -9.29
CA PRO A 53 3.94 -24.75 -9.11
C PRO A 53 3.54 -23.32 -9.51
N PRO A 54 4.08 -22.29 -8.82
CA PRO A 54 3.92 -20.90 -9.24
C PRO A 54 4.40 -20.67 -10.67
N ARG A 55 3.82 -19.68 -11.36
CA ARG A 55 4.17 -19.34 -12.74
C ARG A 55 4.72 -17.94 -12.81
N ILE A 56 5.77 -17.72 -13.58
CA ILE A 56 6.31 -16.38 -13.78
C ILE A 56 5.73 -15.76 -15.06
N TYR A 57 5.38 -14.49 -14.97
CA TYR A 57 5.02 -13.64 -16.10
C TYR A 57 5.74 -12.31 -15.98
N SER A 58 5.59 -11.41 -16.95
CA SER A 58 6.23 -10.10 -16.90
C SER A 58 5.31 -8.97 -17.30
N VAL A 59 5.53 -7.80 -16.70
CA VAL A 59 4.80 -6.56 -17.00
C VAL A 59 5.77 -5.52 -17.54
N SER A 60 5.45 -4.87 -18.66
CA SER A 60 6.31 -3.86 -19.28
C SER A 60 6.40 -2.58 -18.43
N LYS A 61 7.60 -2.02 -18.27
CA LYS A 61 7.81 -0.66 -17.74
C LYS A 61 7.62 0.36 -18.88
N ILE A 62 6.37 0.75 -19.10
CA ILE A 62 5.92 1.57 -20.25
C ILE A 62 6.61 2.95 -20.32
N TYR A 63 7.15 3.44 -19.21
CA TYR A 63 7.80 4.74 -19.09
C TYR A 63 9.33 4.73 -19.26
N LYS A 64 9.96 3.55 -19.42
CA LYS A 64 11.41 3.46 -19.67
C LYS A 64 11.66 3.33 -21.18
N THR A 65 12.57 4.17 -21.69
CA THR A 65 12.97 4.25 -23.11
C THR A 65 13.39 2.91 -23.72
N ASP A 66 13.88 1.98 -22.90
CA ASP A 66 14.41 0.68 -23.32
C ASP A 66 13.45 -0.51 -23.05
N VAL A 67 12.15 -0.24 -22.79
CA VAL A 67 11.08 -1.23 -22.50
C VAL A 67 11.56 -2.39 -21.59
N SER A 68 11.99 -2.05 -20.38
CA SER A 68 12.38 -3.09 -19.41
C SER A 68 11.17 -3.86 -18.87
N LEU A 69 11.32 -5.16 -18.61
CA LEU A 69 10.26 -6.04 -18.08
C LEU A 69 10.36 -6.17 -16.55
N ARG A 70 9.21 -6.20 -15.85
CA ARG A 70 9.08 -6.54 -14.44
C ARG A 70 8.67 -8.00 -14.30
N PRO A 71 9.51 -8.91 -13.78
CA PRO A 71 9.10 -10.29 -13.51
C PRO A 71 8.11 -10.34 -12.35
N ILE A 72 7.04 -11.10 -12.48
CA ILE A 72 6.08 -11.37 -11.41
C ILE A 72 5.85 -12.87 -11.33
N VAL A 73 6.06 -13.44 -10.14
CA VAL A 73 5.73 -14.84 -9.86
C VAL A 73 4.30 -14.91 -9.35
N SER A 74 3.38 -15.39 -10.19
CA SER A 74 2.00 -15.66 -9.79
C SER A 74 1.96 -16.85 -8.84
N CYS A 75 1.59 -16.59 -7.59
CA CYS A 75 1.31 -17.60 -6.58
C CYS A 75 -0.17 -18.00 -6.55
N VAL A 76 -1.03 -17.47 -7.42
CA VAL A 76 -2.46 -17.81 -7.45
C VAL A 76 -2.63 -19.32 -7.64
N ASN A 77 -3.48 -19.95 -6.83
CA ASN A 77 -3.75 -21.39 -6.85
C ASN A 77 -2.52 -22.27 -6.53
N THR A 78 -1.58 -21.77 -5.73
CA THR A 78 -0.39 -22.50 -5.29
C THR A 78 -0.37 -22.69 -3.79
N LEU A 79 0.53 -23.58 -3.33
CA LEU A 79 0.85 -23.83 -1.93
C LEU A 79 0.99 -22.56 -1.07
N ALA A 80 1.63 -21.53 -1.61
CA ALA A 80 1.97 -20.34 -0.84
C ALA A 80 0.83 -19.32 -0.76
N TYR A 81 -0.23 -19.45 -1.58
CA TYR A 81 -1.23 -18.38 -1.73
C TYR A 81 -2.01 -18.11 -0.45
N ASP A 82 -2.79 -19.09 0.00
CA ASP A 82 -3.71 -18.95 1.13
C ASP A 82 -2.93 -18.74 2.43
N LEU A 83 -1.83 -19.49 2.61
CA LEU A 83 -0.92 -19.30 3.73
C LEU A 83 -0.29 -17.90 3.74
N SER A 84 0.10 -17.37 2.58
CA SER A 84 0.62 -16.01 2.51
C SER A 84 -0.44 -14.95 2.76
N GLY A 85 -1.69 -15.17 2.33
CA GLY A 85 -2.80 -14.27 2.63
C GLY A 85 -3.11 -14.23 4.13
N TYR A 86 -3.10 -15.39 4.77
CA TYR A 86 -3.27 -15.50 6.22
C TYR A 86 -2.15 -14.79 7.00
N LEU A 87 -0.88 -15.04 6.65
CA LEU A 87 0.26 -14.35 7.24
C LEU A 87 0.21 -12.84 6.97
N ALA A 88 -0.18 -12.42 5.77
CA ALA A 88 -0.34 -11.00 5.44
C ALA A 88 -1.38 -10.33 6.34
N ARG A 89 -2.49 -11.00 6.67
CA ARG A 89 -3.50 -10.44 7.60
C ARG A 89 -2.93 -10.24 9.00
N ILE A 90 -2.19 -11.23 9.52
CA ILE A 90 -1.54 -11.13 10.83
C ILE A 90 -0.53 -9.97 10.83
N LEU A 91 0.31 -9.91 9.80
CA LEU A 91 1.39 -8.93 9.67
C LEU A 91 0.94 -7.55 9.20
N SER A 92 -0.25 -7.40 8.60
CA SER A 92 -0.75 -6.13 8.07
C SER A 92 -0.89 -5.03 9.12
N LEU A 93 -0.98 -5.41 10.39
CA LEU A 93 -1.07 -4.53 11.55
C LEU A 93 0.29 -4.31 12.25
N LEU A 94 1.35 -4.99 11.81
CA LEU A 94 2.69 -4.89 12.37
C LEU A 94 3.61 -4.16 11.38
N THR A 95 4.12 -3.00 11.79
CA THR A 95 5.18 -2.29 11.06
C THR A 95 6.46 -2.20 11.89
N GLU A 96 7.42 -3.16 11.83
CA GLU A 96 8.80 -3.13 11.23
C GLU A 96 9.65 -4.43 11.49
N GLU A 97 10.63 -4.63 10.57
CA GLU A 97 11.82 -5.51 10.48
C GLU A 97 11.70 -7.06 10.41
N THR A 98 12.62 -7.76 9.73
CA THR A 98 12.30 -8.83 8.74
C THR A 98 11.77 -10.19 9.23
N VAL A 99 12.46 -10.94 10.08
CA VAL A 99 11.86 -12.14 10.72
C VAL A 99 12.22 -12.14 12.20
N GLN A 100 13.48 -11.82 12.51
CA GLN A 100 13.94 -11.66 13.90
C GLN A 100 13.39 -10.42 14.57
N ALA A 101 13.22 -9.35 13.82
CA ALA A 101 12.60 -8.17 14.35
C ALA A 101 11.07 -8.21 14.22
N ALA A 102 10.53 -8.96 13.24
CA ALA A 102 9.12 -9.30 13.21
C ALA A 102 8.77 -10.12 14.45
N LEU A 103 9.64 -11.06 14.83
CA LEU A 103 9.60 -11.77 16.11
C LEU A 103 9.66 -10.81 17.30
N HIS A 104 10.63 -9.91 17.33
CA HIS A 104 10.75 -8.91 18.38
C HIS A 104 9.48 -8.04 18.52
N ARG A 105 8.87 -7.62 17.41
CA ARG A 105 7.62 -6.83 17.44
C ARG A 105 6.40 -7.66 17.78
N LEU A 106 6.29 -8.88 17.25
CA LEU A 106 5.25 -9.82 17.63
C LEU A 106 5.29 -10.11 19.13
N ASN A 107 6.48 -10.24 19.72
CA ASN A 107 6.66 -10.40 21.17
C ASN A 107 6.22 -9.15 21.96
N ASN A 108 6.29 -7.96 21.36
CA ASN A 108 5.97 -6.69 22.00
C ASN A 108 4.57 -6.14 21.64
N ASP A 109 3.78 -6.86 20.82
CA ASP A 109 2.47 -6.40 20.35
C ASP A 109 1.35 -6.92 21.27
N PRO A 110 0.72 -6.04 22.09
CA PRO A 110 -0.31 -6.45 23.03
C PRO A 110 -1.62 -6.89 22.35
N SER A 111 -1.83 -6.53 21.08
CA SER A 111 -3.01 -6.87 20.27
C SER A 111 -2.83 -8.14 19.43
N LEU A 112 -1.68 -8.82 19.54
CA LEU A 112 -1.45 -10.09 18.84
C LEU A 112 -2.46 -11.18 19.19
N PRO A 113 -2.82 -11.42 20.48
CA PRO A 113 -3.79 -12.44 20.85
C PRO A 113 -5.18 -12.23 20.25
N ASP A 114 -5.56 -10.97 19.99
CA ASP A 114 -6.85 -10.62 19.37
C ASP A 114 -6.92 -10.99 17.88
N ARG A 115 -5.77 -11.18 17.24
CA ARG A 115 -5.65 -11.43 15.79
C ARG A 115 -5.40 -12.89 15.46
N THR A 116 -4.70 -13.62 16.32
CA THR A 116 -4.34 -15.01 16.09
C THR A 116 -3.95 -15.70 17.39
N ALA A 117 -4.22 -17.00 17.47
CA ALA A 117 -3.72 -17.86 18.55
C ALA A 117 -2.25 -18.27 18.35
N LEU A 118 -1.64 -17.96 17.19
CA LEU A 118 -0.26 -18.32 16.92
C LEU A 118 0.73 -17.51 17.77
N THR A 119 1.70 -18.21 18.33
CA THR A 119 2.83 -17.59 19.04
C THR A 119 3.81 -16.94 18.06
N PRO A 120 4.55 -15.89 18.48
CA PRO A 120 5.56 -15.24 17.65
C PRO A 120 6.55 -16.22 16.98
N PRO A 121 7.14 -17.22 17.69
CA PRO A 121 8.02 -18.22 17.08
C PRO A 121 7.35 -19.04 15.96
N GLN A 122 6.08 -19.39 16.13
CA GLN A 122 5.32 -20.14 15.11
C GLN A 122 5.06 -19.29 13.87
N ILE A 123 4.71 -18.01 14.05
CA ILE A 123 4.53 -17.07 12.94
C ILE A 123 5.83 -16.91 12.16
N ALA A 124 6.97 -16.80 12.84
CA ALA A 124 8.27 -16.68 12.20
C ALA A 124 8.72 -17.94 11.45
N ASP A 125 8.42 -19.12 12.00
CA ASP A 125 8.67 -20.39 11.31
C ASP A 125 7.83 -20.51 10.03
N LEU A 126 6.54 -20.13 10.07
CA LEU A 126 5.69 -20.07 8.87
C LEU A 126 6.20 -19.05 7.86
N LEU A 127 6.64 -17.87 8.30
CA LEU A 127 7.21 -16.85 7.43
C LEU A 127 8.48 -17.33 6.73
N ASN A 128 9.41 -17.90 7.50
CA ASN A 128 10.63 -18.50 6.95
C ASN A 128 10.30 -19.61 5.96
N PHE A 129 9.30 -20.44 6.26
CA PHE A 129 8.88 -21.51 5.36
C PHE A 129 8.37 -20.94 4.03
N VAL A 130 7.49 -19.94 4.05
CA VAL A 130 6.94 -19.37 2.81
C VAL A 130 8.00 -18.62 2.01
N LEU A 131 8.86 -17.82 2.66
CA LEU A 131 9.95 -17.10 1.98
C LEU A 131 10.95 -18.05 1.31
N ARG A 132 11.24 -19.20 1.93
CA ARG A 132 12.15 -20.23 1.38
C ARG A 132 11.49 -21.20 0.41
N SER A 133 10.17 -21.16 0.25
CA SER A 133 9.42 -22.05 -0.64
C SER A 133 9.11 -21.38 -1.99
N THR A 134 9.98 -20.47 -2.44
CA THR A 134 9.76 -19.60 -3.59
C THR A 134 10.43 -20.15 -4.85
N TYR A 135 9.67 -20.89 -5.66
CA TYR A 135 10.10 -21.43 -6.95
C TYR A 135 8.99 -21.23 -7.98
N PHE A 136 9.31 -21.26 -9.26
CA PHE A 136 8.33 -21.07 -10.34
C PHE A 136 8.65 -21.91 -11.57
N LYS A 137 7.63 -22.09 -12.42
CA LYS A 137 7.74 -22.74 -13.72
C LYS A 137 7.82 -21.70 -14.84
N TYR A 138 8.78 -21.88 -15.75
CA TYR A 138 8.94 -21.11 -16.99
C TYR A 138 9.36 -22.04 -18.12
N ASN A 139 8.66 -21.98 -19.27
CA ASN A 139 8.94 -22.82 -20.45
C ASN A 139 9.13 -24.33 -20.14
N GLY A 140 8.30 -24.88 -19.25
CA GLY A 140 8.37 -26.30 -18.87
C GLY A 140 9.42 -26.62 -17.80
N ALA A 141 10.41 -25.75 -17.59
CA ALA A 141 11.45 -25.87 -16.58
C ALA A 141 11.07 -25.20 -15.25
N LEU A 142 11.67 -25.66 -14.16
CA LEU A 142 11.47 -25.13 -12.81
C LEU A 142 12.69 -24.35 -12.35
N TYR A 143 12.45 -23.23 -11.67
CA TYR A 143 13.49 -22.32 -11.20
C TYR A 143 13.24 -21.96 -9.74
N ASP A 144 14.30 -22.01 -8.94
CA ASP A 144 14.34 -21.54 -7.56
C ASP A 144 14.74 -20.08 -7.52
N GLN A 145 14.05 -19.27 -6.72
CA GLN A 145 14.44 -17.89 -6.50
C GLN A 145 15.40 -17.82 -5.31
N GLN A 146 16.67 -17.51 -5.59
CA GLN A 146 17.73 -17.53 -4.59
C GLN A 146 17.78 -16.23 -3.77
N GLU A 147 17.41 -15.10 -4.37
CA GLU A 147 17.49 -13.78 -3.76
C GLU A 147 16.19 -12.98 -3.92
N ARG A 148 15.90 -12.15 -2.91
CA ARG A 148 14.77 -11.20 -2.82
C ARG A 148 13.41 -11.87 -2.62
N ALA A 149 12.47 -11.14 -2.05
CA ALA A 149 11.09 -11.60 -1.91
C ALA A 149 10.40 -11.69 -3.29
N THR A 150 9.60 -12.74 -3.50
CA THR A 150 8.80 -12.94 -4.71
C THR A 150 7.68 -11.91 -4.75
N MET A 151 7.61 -11.11 -5.82
CA MET A 151 6.64 -10.01 -5.97
C MET A 151 5.15 -10.44 -5.99
N GLY A 152 4.81 -11.74 -6.09
CA GLY A 152 3.42 -12.20 -6.10
C GLY A 152 2.96 -12.96 -4.85
N ILE A 153 3.78 -12.99 -3.79
CA ILE A 153 3.35 -13.45 -2.47
C ILE A 153 2.65 -12.31 -1.74
N LEU A 154 1.48 -12.56 -1.14
CA LEU A 154 0.61 -11.51 -0.59
C LEU A 154 1.25 -10.66 0.52
N PHE A 155 2.17 -11.22 1.31
CA PHE A 155 2.90 -10.45 2.34
C PHE A 155 4.27 -9.93 1.88
N SER A 156 4.73 -10.25 0.66
CA SER A 156 6.06 -9.83 0.18
C SER A 156 6.24 -8.31 0.20
N ALA A 157 5.19 -7.58 -0.18
CA ALA A 157 5.15 -6.12 -0.14
C ALA A 157 5.28 -5.59 1.30
N VAL A 158 4.61 -6.25 2.27
CA VAL A 158 4.74 -5.91 3.68
C VAL A 158 6.18 -6.12 4.11
N ILE A 159 6.75 -7.31 3.90
CA ILE A 159 8.14 -7.62 4.30
C ILE A 159 9.17 -6.68 3.64
N ALA A 160 9.00 -6.36 2.37
CA ALA A 160 9.86 -5.41 1.67
C ALA A 160 9.77 -4.01 2.30
N ASP A 161 8.56 -3.56 2.63
CA ASP A 161 8.34 -2.26 3.27
C ASP A 161 8.94 -2.21 4.68
N LEU A 162 8.81 -3.30 5.44
CA LEU A 162 9.42 -3.45 6.77
C LEU A 162 10.94 -3.40 6.71
N TYR A 163 11.54 -4.11 5.76
CA TYR A 163 13.00 -4.12 5.57
C TYR A 163 13.52 -2.75 5.14
N MET A 164 12.88 -2.13 4.15
CA MET A 164 13.32 -0.85 3.61
C MET A 164 13.23 0.26 4.66
N LYS A 165 12.21 0.25 5.52
CA LYS A 165 12.10 1.20 6.63
C LYS A 165 13.24 1.05 7.64
N ALA A 166 13.55 -0.18 8.03
CA ALA A 166 14.67 -0.48 8.92
C ALA A 166 16.00 0.02 8.38
N PHE A 167 16.21 -0.28 7.10
CA PHE A 167 17.40 0.10 6.37
C PHE A 167 17.54 1.63 6.33
N GLU A 168 16.44 2.35 6.10
CA GLU A 168 16.40 3.81 6.12
C GLU A 168 16.71 4.37 7.50
N GLU A 169 16.08 3.86 8.56
CA GLU A 169 16.33 4.29 9.94
C GLU A 169 17.79 4.06 10.35
N GLN A 170 18.36 2.90 10.01
CA GLN A 170 19.77 2.60 10.24
C GLN A 170 20.69 3.50 9.41
N THR A 171 20.34 3.75 8.15
CA THR A 171 21.14 4.62 7.27
C THR A 171 21.12 6.06 7.78
N GLU A 172 19.96 6.58 8.17
CA GLU A 172 19.82 7.92 8.74
C GLU A 172 20.59 8.06 10.06
N ALA A 173 20.55 7.04 10.92
CA ALA A 173 21.28 7.04 12.18
C ALA A 173 22.81 6.99 12.00
N THR A 174 23.30 6.37 10.93
CA THR A 174 24.74 6.21 10.64
C THR A 174 25.29 7.25 9.67
N ALA A 175 24.44 8.07 9.06
CA ALA A 175 24.84 9.07 8.08
C ALA A 175 25.62 10.22 8.75
N PRO A 176 26.81 10.62 8.23
CA PRO A 176 27.57 11.75 8.76
C PRO A 176 26.80 13.08 8.70
N GLU A 177 26.01 13.26 7.64
CA GLU A 177 25.08 14.38 7.48
C GLU A 177 23.72 13.84 7.00
N PRO A 178 22.73 13.70 7.90
CA PRO A 178 21.42 13.17 7.52
C PRO A 178 20.67 14.16 6.63
N PRO A 179 19.86 13.67 5.67
CA PRO A 179 19.07 14.52 4.81
C PRO A 179 18.02 15.31 5.60
N ARG A 180 17.65 16.51 5.11
CA ARG A 180 16.59 17.33 5.74
C ARG A 180 15.22 16.67 5.64
N ILE A 181 14.96 15.99 4.53
CA ILE A 181 13.73 15.26 4.27
C ILE A 181 14.11 13.96 3.57
N CYS A 182 13.62 12.84 4.08
CA CYS A 182 13.61 11.56 3.37
C CYS A 182 12.17 11.03 3.41
N LYS A 183 11.59 10.77 2.23
CA LYS A 183 10.23 10.24 2.10
C LYS A 183 10.22 9.12 1.08
N ARG A 184 9.77 7.94 1.51
CA ARG A 184 9.61 6.78 0.65
C ARG A 184 8.17 6.59 0.19
N TYR A 185 8.03 6.18 -1.06
CA TYR A 185 6.82 5.56 -1.58
C TYR A 185 7.18 4.22 -2.24
N VAL A 186 6.95 3.12 -1.51
CA VAL A 186 7.29 1.75 -1.95
C VAL A 186 8.77 1.63 -2.33
N ASP A 187 9.11 1.73 -3.62
CA ASP A 187 10.46 1.58 -4.16
C ASP A 187 11.13 2.94 -4.44
N ASP A 188 10.36 4.05 -4.49
CA ASP A 188 10.84 5.36 -4.90
C ASP A 188 11.04 6.29 -3.68
N ASN A 189 12.23 6.89 -3.58
CA ASN A 189 12.62 7.77 -2.48
C ASN A 189 12.78 9.22 -2.96
N LEU A 190 12.16 10.15 -2.22
CA LEU A 190 12.37 11.58 -2.35
C LEU A 190 13.21 12.08 -1.17
N THR A 191 14.43 12.49 -1.47
CA THR A 191 15.39 12.95 -0.46
C THR A 191 15.81 14.39 -0.74
N VAL A 192 15.73 15.25 0.26
CA VAL A 192 16.20 16.64 0.22
C VAL A 192 17.44 16.76 1.10
N THR A 193 18.59 16.99 0.48
CA THR A 193 19.87 17.18 1.16
C THR A 193 20.64 18.34 0.53
N LYS A 194 21.80 18.70 1.09
CA LYS A 194 22.68 19.72 0.53
C LYS A 194 23.35 19.19 -0.74
N GLN A 195 23.54 20.05 -1.75
CA GLN A 195 24.02 19.64 -3.07
C GLN A 195 25.37 18.88 -3.04
N HIS A 196 26.28 19.23 -2.13
CA HIS A 196 27.57 18.54 -1.99
C HIS A 196 27.49 17.19 -1.24
N ASN A 197 26.40 16.93 -0.51
CA ASN A 197 26.20 15.70 0.26
C ASN A 197 25.43 14.64 -0.56
N VAL A 198 24.92 15.00 -1.75
CA VAL A 198 24.10 14.11 -2.58
C VAL A 198 24.86 12.83 -2.96
N ASP A 199 26.07 12.95 -3.49
CA ASP A 199 26.88 11.80 -3.91
C ASP A 199 27.43 10.99 -2.72
N ASN A 200 27.78 11.68 -1.63
CA ASN A 200 28.23 11.05 -0.39
C ASN A 200 27.13 10.20 0.24
N PHE A 201 25.90 10.71 0.25
CA PHE A 201 24.75 9.99 0.79
C PHE A 201 24.38 8.78 -0.08
N LEU A 202 24.42 8.90 -1.41
CA LEU A 202 24.21 7.76 -2.32
C LEU A 202 25.27 6.67 -2.12
N SER A 203 26.53 7.08 -1.93
CA SER A 203 27.65 6.17 -1.66
C SER A 203 27.46 5.45 -0.32
N HIS A 204 27.05 6.18 0.72
CA HIS A 204 26.73 5.62 2.04
C HIS A 204 25.59 4.59 1.95
N LEU A 205 24.48 4.94 1.28
CA LEU A 205 23.36 4.03 1.00
C LEU A 205 23.83 2.74 0.30
N SER A 206 24.65 2.87 -0.73
CA SER A 206 25.15 1.73 -1.51
C SER A 206 26.17 0.88 -0.74
N GLN A 207 26.84 1.45 0.26
CA GLN A 207 27.81 0.76 1.11
C GLN A 207 27.14 -0.08 2.20
N GLN A 208 25.97 0.32 2.69
CA GLN A 208 25.25 -0.42 3.75
C GLN A 208 24.79 -1.81 3.30
N HIS A 209 24.64 -2.07 1.99
CA HIS A 209 24.20 -3.38 1.51
C HIS A 209 24.74 -3.77 0.14
N LEU A 210 25.44 -4.91 0.06
CA LEU A 210 26.10 -5.41 -1.15
C LEU A 210 25.15 -5.75 -2.31
N SER A 211 23.90 -6.12 -2.04
CA SER A 211 22.96 -6.60 -3.07
C SER A 211 21.82 -5.63 -3.42
N ILE A 212 21.74 -4.48 -2.74
CA ILE A 212 20.78 -3.42 -3.07
C ILE A 212 21.54 -2.31 -3.78
N ARG A 213 21.13 -2.00 -5.01
CA ARG A 213 21.70 -0.93 -5.81
C ARG A 213 20.74 0.24 -5.83
N PHE A 214 21.17 1.38 -5.30
CA PHE A 214 20.43 2.62 -5.39
C PHE A 214 20.77 3.35 -6.68
N THR A 215 19.76 3.94 -7.30
CA THR A 215 19.91 4.84 -8.44
C THR A 215 19.33 6.19 -8.05
N MET A 216 19.94 7.27 -8.50
CA MET A 216 19.57 8.62 -8.12
C MET A 216 19.34 9.48 -9.35
N GLU A 217 18.25 10.24 -9.32
CA GLU A 217 17.99 11.34 -10.25
C GLU A 217 18.21 12.64 -9.47
N THR A 218 18.95 13.59 -10.05
CA THR A 218 19.22 14.89 -9.42
C THR A 218 18.30 15.95 -9.99
N GLU A 219 17.98 16.96 -9.16
CA GLU A 219 17.20 18.12 -9.58
C GLU A 219 17.89 18.84 -10.74
N ASN A 220 17.14 19.07 -11.83
CA ASN A 220 17.59 19.86 -12.97
C ASN A 220 16.62 21.02 -13.19
N SER A 221 17.14 22.24 -13.29
CA SER A 221 16.34 23.45 -13.54
C SER A 221 15.19 23.63 -12.55
N ASN A 222 15.48 23.45 -11.26
CA ASN A 222 14.52 23.50 -10.13
C ASN A 222 13.38 22.48 -10.22
N LYS A 223 13.57 21.39 -10.96
CA LYS A 223 12.55 20.37 -11.19
C LYS A 223 13.13 18.99 -10.94
N ILE A 224 12.32 18.14 -10.31
CA ILE A 224 12.63 16.73 -10.11
C ILE A 224 11.37 15.91 -10.32
N THR A 225 11.51 14.79 -11.02
CA THR A 225 10.43 13.82 -11.19
C THR A 225 10.33 12.96 -9.94
N PHE A 226 9.11 12.81 -9.41
CA PHE A 226 8.83 11.86 -8.34
C PHE A 226 7.52 11.15 -8.65
N LEU A 227 7.58 9.82 -8.82
CA LEU A 227 6.47 9.03 -9.34
C LEU A 227 5.99 9.59 -10.70
N ASP A 228 4.69 9.84 -10.83
CA ASP A 228 4.07 10.42 -12.02
C ASP A 228 3.89 11.96 -11.91
N THR A 229 4.61 12.62 -11.00
CA THR A 229 4.51 14.07 -10.79
C THR A 229 5.85 14.79 -10.94
N LEU A 230 5.78 16.00 -11.49
CA LEU A 230 6.92 16.91 -11.60
C LEU A 230 6.93 17.86 -10.40
N VAL A 231 7.86 17.66 -9.49
CA VAL A 231 8.06 18.52 -8.32
C VAL A 231 8.90 19.71 -8.76
N THR A 232 8.38 20.93 -8.59
CA THR A 232 9.08 22.17 -8.91
C THR A 232 9.41 22.89 -7.63
N ARG A 233 10.67 23.29 -7.46
CA ARG A 233 11.11 24.15 -6.38
C ARG A 233 10.87 25.60 -6.81
N GLU A 234 9.78 26.17 -6.33
CA GLU A 234 9.57 27.61 -6.43
C GLU A 234 10.60 28.35 -5.56
N PRO A 235 11.09 29.52 -5.99
CA PRO A 235 11.90 30.38 -5.14
C PRO A 235 11.11 30.73 -3.87
N ASP A 236 11.84 31.01 -2.79
CA ASP A 236 11.29 31.38 -1.48
C ASP A 236 10.60 32.76 -1.56
N GLU A 237 9.45 32.83 -2.24
CA GLU A 237 8.62 34.05 -2.33
C GLU A 237 7.88 34.32 -1.03
N THR A 238 8.14 33.57 0.04
CA THR A 238 7.55 33.75 1.37
C THR A 238 7.62 35.21 1.83
N ALA A 239 8.69 35.94 1.52
CA ALA A 239 8.82 37.37 1.83
C ALA A 239 7.94 38.27 0.94
N GLN A 240 7.77 37.91 -0.32
CA GLN A 240 6.99 38.66 -1.32
C GLN A 240 5.49 38.39 -1.16
N GLU A 241 5.12 37.15 -0.85
CA GLU A 241 3.78 36.69 -0.52
C GLU A 241 3.32 37.25 0.84
N THR A 242 4.17 37.26 1.88
CA THR A 242 3.82 37.93 3.15
C THR A 242 3.65 39.45 2.98
N LYS A 243 4.44 40.08 2.11
CA LYS A 243 4.28 41.50 1.77
C LYS A 243 2.99 41.75 0.97
N HIS A 244 2.64 40.87 0.04
CA HIS A 244 1.39 40.93 -0.71
C HIS A 244 0.17 40.73 0.20
N LEU A 245 0.17 39.68 1.02
CA LEU A 245 -0.91 39.35 1.95
C LEU A 245 -1.10 40.45 3.02
N SER A 246 -0.02 41.02 3.54
CA SER A 246 -0.12 42.15 4.48
C SER A 246 -0.74 43.39 3.83
N ALA A 247 -0.36 43.73 2.59
CA ALA A 247 -0.98 44.83 1.86
C ALA A 247 -2.48 44.59 1.56
N LEU A 248 -2.83 43.36 1.17
CA LEU A 248 -4.21 42.97 0.83
C LEU A 248 -5.12 42.94 2.07
N LEU A 249 -4.59 42.54 3.23
CA LEU A 249 -5.32 42.58 4.50
C LEU A 249 -5.51 44.01 5.02
N VAL A 250 -4.50 44.89 4.88
CA VAL A 250 -4.68 46.31 5.20
C VAL A 250 -5.74 46.94 4.29
N ALA A 251 -5.72 46.63 2.99
CA ALA A 251 -6.73 47.12 2.04
C ALA A 251 -8.15 46.64 2.36
N ASN A 252 -8.30 45.46 2.99
CA ASN A 252 -9.58 44.93 3.46
C ASN A 252 -9.97 45.40 4.88
N GLY A 253 -9.31 46.42 5.43
CA GLY A 253 -9.68 47.04 6.70
C GLY A 253 -9.22 46.30 7.95
N TYR A 254 -8.29 45.34 7.83
CA TYR A 254 -7.72 44.68 9.01
C TYR A 254 -6.69 45.58 9.70
N PRO A 255 -6.76 45.76 11.04
CA PRO A 255 -5.88 46.66 11.75
C PRO A 255 -4.43 46.11 11.86
N PRO A 256 -3.38 46.96 11.79
CA PRO A 256 -1.98 46.52 11.73
C PRO A 256 -1.50 45.64 12.90
N TYR A 257 -2.08 45.81 14.09
CA TYR A 257 -1.75 45.00 15.26
C TYR A 257 -2.17 43.52 15.11
N PHE A 258 -3.21 43.25 14.30
CA PHE A 258 -3.67 41.89 13.98
C PHE A 258 -2.63 41.17 13.12
N LEU A 259 -2.03 41.85 12.15
CA LEU A 259 -0.99 41.30 11.28
C LEU A 259 0.29 40.96 12.05
N GLN A 260 0.69 41.78 13.03
CA GLN A 260 1.82 41.46 13.92
C GLN A 260 1.57 40.23 14.80
N LYS A 261 0.33 39.96 15.20
CA LYS A 261 -0.01 38.72 15.94
C LYS A 261 0.09 37.50 15.04
N VAL A 262 -0.39 37.59 13.80
CA VAL A 262 -0.35 36.47 12.84
C VAL A 262 1.08 36.11 12.44
N THR A 263 1.95 37.11 12.23
CA THR A 263 3.36 36.89 11.83
C THR A 263 4.27 36.43 12.97
N LYS A 264 3.99 36.78 14.23
CA LYS A 264 4.80 36.35 15.40
C LYS A 264 4.56 34.89 15.83
N THR A 265 3.60 34.19 15.25
CA THR A 265 3.21 32.85 15.72
C THR A 265 3.86 31.74 14.88
N ARG A 266 5.18 31.52 15.06
CA ARG A 266 5.89 30.23 14.86
C ARG A 266 7.40 30.38 15.11
N LEU A 267 7.78 30.66 16.35
CA LEU A 267 9.00 30.05 16.89
C LEU A 267 8.57 28.71 17.51
N PRO A 268 9.34 27.61 17.34
CA PRO A 268 9.02 26.35 18.00
C PRO A 268 9.00 26.62 19.50
N THR A 269 7.84 26.46 20.11
CA THR A 269 7.76 26.51 21.57
C THR A 269 8.45 25.24 22.09
N PRO A 270 9.39 25.32 23.04
CA PRO A 270 9.93 24.12 23.68
C PRO A 270 8.76 23.31 24.23
N GLU A 271 8.79 22.00 23.96
CA GLU A 271 7.73 21.06 24.30
C GLU A 271 7.22 21.29 25.73
N ARG A 272 6.00 21.83 25.84
CA ARG A 272 5.29 21.76 27.11
C ARG A 272 5.04 20.30 27.38
N LYS A 273 5.69 19.77 28.43
CA LYS A 273 5.44 18.44 28.99
C LYS A 273 3.93 18.20 29.04
N THR A 274 3.44 17.40 28.10
CA THR A 274 2.03 17.05 28.04
C THR A 274 1.81 16.07 29.18
N ALA A 275 0.89 16.39 30.11
CA ALA A 275 0.46 15.45 31.13
C ALA A 275 0.12 14.10 30.47
N GLU A 276 0.62 13.00 31.04
CA GLU A 276 0.43 11.64 30.55
C GLU A 276 -1.07 11.39 30.31
N CYS A 277 -1.45 11.27 29.04
CA CYS A 277 -2.79 10.82 28.68
C CYS A 277 -2.84 9.30 28.76
N LYS A 278 -3.85 8.76 29.45
CA LYS A 278 -4.06 7.31 29.62
C LYS A 278 -4.30 6.59 28.29
N SER A 279 -4.85 7.28 27.29
CA SER A 279 -5.11 6.73 25.95
C SER A 279 -5.33 7.83 24.90
N THR A 280 -5.27 7.47 23.60
CA THR A 280 -5.55 8.37 22.47
C THR A 280 -6.78 7.88 21.69
N ALA A 281 -7.77 8.74 21.49
CA ALA A 281 -8.95 8.48 20.66
C ALA A 281 -8.87 9.25 19.34
N VAL A 282 -9.11 8.57 18.22
CA VAL A 282 -9.17 9.17 16.88
C VAL A 282 -10.63 9.32 16.47
N LEU A 283 -11.07 10.54 16.17
CA LEU A 283 -12.46 10.87 15.88
C LEU A 283 -12.60 11.60 14.54
N LEU A 284 -13.77 11.56 13.94
CA LEU A 284 -14.10 12.41 12.81
C LEU A 284 -14.33 13.85 13.27
N TYR A 285 -13.86 14.83 12.48
CA TYR A 285 -14.13 16.24 12.78
C TYR A 285 -15.53 16.65 12.32
N ILE A 286 -16.42 16.90 13.28
CA ILE A 286 -17.75 17.47 13.10
C ILE A 286 -17.77 18.79 13.87
N LYS A 287 -17.83 19.90 13.11
CA LYS A 287 -17.83 21.25 13.66
C LYS A 287 -18.95 21.41 14.69
N GLY A 288 -18.60 21.83 15.91
CA GLY A 288 -19.51 22.07 17.02
C GLY A 288 -19.67 20.87 17.96
N VAL A 289 -19.53 19.64 17.47
CA VAL A 289 -19.65 18.41 18.28
C VAL A 289 -18.28 17.93 18.74
N SER A 290 -17.30 17.92 17.83
CA SER A 290 -15.93 17.44 18.09
C SER A 290 -15.24 18.25 19.19
N GLU A 291 -15.45 19.57 19.24
CA GLU A 291 -14.88 20.43 20.27
C GLU A 291 -15.44 20.12 21.67
N LEU A 292 -16.75 19.84 21.75
CA LEU A 292 -17.41 19.45 23.00
C LEU A 292 -16.92 18.08 23.47
N LEU A 293 -16.83 17.10 22.56
CA LEU A 293 -16.28 15.77 22.84
C LEU A 293 -14.84 15.84 23.32
N ARG A 294 -13.99 16.65 22.65
CA ARG A 294 -12.58 16.85 23.06
C ARG A 294 -12.47 17.35 24.49
N ARG A 295 -13.33 18.28 24.90
CA ARG A 295 -13.32 18.83 26.27
C ARG A 295 -13.65 17.75 27.30
N HIS A 296 -14.71 16.97 27.06
CA HIS A 296 -15.11 15.87 27.95
C HIS A 296 -14.04 14.77 28.03
N LEU A 297 -13.52 14.34 26.88
CA LEU A 297 -12.51 13.28 26.82
C LEU A 297 -11.17 13.71 27.44
N ARG A 298 -10.82 15.00 27.34
CA ARG A 298 -9.63 15.54 28.00
C ARG A 298 -9.74 15.56 29.53
N GLN A 299 -10.94 15.79 30.07
CA GLN A 299 -11.18 15.69 31.52
C GLN A 299 -10.99 14.24 32.03
N GLN A 300 -11.20 13.26 31.16
CA GLN A 300 -10.98 11.82 31.44
C GLN A 300 -9.55 11.36 31.12
N GLY A 301 -8.64 12.27 30.76
CA GLY A 301 -7.25 11.93 30.44
C GLY A 301 -7.06 11.25 29.07
N ILE A 302 -8.02 11.39 28.15
CA ILE A 302 -8.00 10.82 26.81
C ILE A 302 -7.59 11.89 25.79
N ARG A 303 -6.49 11.66 25.08
CA ARG A 303 -6.03 12.54 24.00
C ARG A 303 -6.90 12.33 22.75
N THR A 304 -7.64 13.35 22.33
CA THR A 304 -8.44 13.28 21.10
C THR A 304 -7.71 13.87 19.90
N VAL A 305 -7.67 13.11 18.80
CA VAL A 305 -7.10 13.49 17.51
C VAL A 305 -8.19 13.42 16.46
N PHE A 306 -8.38 14.48 15.66
CA PHE A 306 -9.41 14.50 14.63
C PHE A 306 -8.86 14.18 13.24
N LYS A 307 -9.58 13.35 12.48
CA LYS A 307 -9.35 13.09 11.05
C LYS A 307 -10.46 13.73 10.22
N SER A 308 -10.10 14.22 9.03
CA SER A 308 -11.05 14.65 7.99
C SER A 308 -11.23 13.53 6.96
N ASP A 309 -12.46 13.38 6.44
CA ASP A 309 -12.79 12.33 5.45
C ASP A 309 -12.07 12.51 4.12
N THR A 310 -11.79 13.74 3.72
CA THR A 310 -11.26 14.07 2.38
C THR A 310 -9.75 14.25 2.40
N THR A 311 -9.01 13.20 2.74
CA THR A 311 -7.55 13.23 2.55
C THR A 311 -7.21 13.23 1.05
N LEU A 312 -6.13 13.90 0.65
CA LEU A 312 -5.57 13.81 -0.72
C LEU A 312 -5.39 12.34 -1.15
N ARG A 313 -5.03 11.46 -0.20
CA ARG A 313 -5.00 10.01 -0.40
C ARG A 313 -6.34 9.43 -0.86
N TYR A 314 -7.48 9.84 -0.30
CA TYR A 314 -8.80 9.38 -0.75
C TYR A 314 -9.13 9.83 -2.17
N ARG A 315 -8.68 11.03 -2.58
CA ARG A 315 -8.87 11.55 -3.95
C ARG A 315 -7.89 10.98 -4.97
N LEU A 316 -6.66 10.67 -4.54
CA LEU A 316 -5.55 10.25 -5.42
C LEU A 316 -5.34 8.74 -5.44
N VAL A 317 -5.66 8.04 -4.36
CA VAL A 317 -5.47 6.59 -4.22
C VAL A 317 -6.82 5.90 -4.36
N ARG A 318 -7.07 5.34 -5.54
CA ARG A 318 -8.12 4.33 -5.74
C ARG A 318 -7.54 2.97 -5.37
N PRO A 319 -8.05 2.26 -4.35
CA PRO A 319 -7.67 0.87 -4.10
C PRO A 319 -7.92 0.04 -5.35
N LYS A 320 -6.96 -0.82 -5.70
CA LYS A 320 -6.85 -1.54 -6.97
C LYS A 320 -7.92 -2.61 -7.21
N ASP A 321 -8.88 -2.79 -6.33
CA ASP A 321 -9.87 -3.86 -6.47
C ASP A 321 -11.05 -3.36 -7.30
N PRO A 322 -11.22 -3.83 -8.55
CA PRO A 322 -12.43 -3.54 -9.30
C PRO A 322 -13.61 -4.14 -8.55
N ALA A 323 -14.51 -3.27 -8.06
CA ALA A 323 -15.80 -3.71 -7.59
C ALA A 323 -16.47 -4.53 -8.70
N ASP A 324 -17.20 -5.59 -8.34
CA ASP A 324 -17.98 -6.39 -9.29
C ASP A 324 -18.74 -5.46 -10.25
N PRO A 325 -18.55 -5.55 -11.58
CA PRO A 325 -19.21 -4.67 -12.56
C PRO A 325 -20.73 -4.57 -12.36
N ASN A 326 -21.36 -5.62 -11.80
CA ASN A 326 -22.79 -5.65 -11.54
C ASN A 326 -23.24 -4.74 -10.38
N LYS A 327 -22.33 -4.39 -9.46
CA LYS A 327 -22.60 -3.57 -8.28
C LYS A 327 -22.13 -2.11 -8.43
N GLN A 328 -21.51 -1.76 -9.56
CA GLN A 328 -21.04 -0.41 -9.82
C GLN A 328 -22.18 0.52 -10.28
N ASP A 329 -22.19 1.75 -9.77
CA ASP A 329 -22.97 2.88 -10.27
C ASP A 329 -22.08 3.85 -11.06
N GLY A 330 -22.68 4.72 -11.88
CA GLY A 330 -21.90 5.67 -12.70
C GLY A 330 -21.24 5.07 -13.95
N VAL A 331 -21.51 3.80 -14.26
CA VAL A 331 -20.92 3.09 -15.41
C VAL A 331 -21.71 3.38 -16.69
N VAL A 332 -21.02 3.49 -17.82
CA VAL A 332 -21.64 3.58 -19.15
C VAL A 332 -21.80 2.18 -19.72
N TYR A 333 -23.02 1.81 -20.10
CA TYR A 333 -23.32 0.49 -20.67
C TYR A 333 -23.98 0.62 -22.04
N LYS A 334 -23.86 -0.46 -22.81
CA LYS A 334 -24.33 -0.59 -24.19
C LYS A 334 -25.28 -1.79 -24.29
N ILE A 335 -26.50 -1.58 -24.79
CA ILE A 335 -27.43 -2.66 -25.13
C ILE A 335 -27.59 -2.68 -26.65
N PRO A 336 -27.23 -3.78 -27.34
CA PRO A 336 -27.52 -3.95 -28.75
C PRO A 336 -29.02 -4.20 -28.93
N CYS A 337 -29.67 -3.43 -29.80
CA CYS A 337 -31.09 -3.59 -30.10
C CYS A 337 -31.28 -4.52 -31.31
N SER A 338 -32.45 -5.16 -31.43
CA SER A 338 -32.79 -6.00 -32.58
C SER A 338 -32.85 -5.22 -33.90
N CYS A 339 -33.14 -3.92 -33.83
CA CYS A 339 -33.20 -3.01 -34.97
C CYS A 339 -31.82 -2.52 -35.47
N SER A 340 -30.73 -3.22 -35.14
CA SER A 340 -29.33 -2.86 -35.44
C SER A 340 -28.86 -1.51 -34.86
N LYS A 341 -29.71 -0.82 -34.08
CA LYS A 341 -29.34 0.35 -33.29
C LYS A 341 -28.78 -0.07 -31.93
N VAL A 342 -28.22 0.88 -31.21
CA VAL A 342 -27.57 0.65 -29.94
C VAL A 342 -28.08 1.65 -28.92
N TYR A 343 -28.50 1.15 -27.76
CA TYR A 343 -28.85 1.98 -26.61
C TYR A 343 -27.63 2.17 -25.70
N ILE A 344 -27.26 3.43 -25.43
CA ILE A 344 -26.13 3.80 -24.57
C ILE A 344 -26.63 4.73 -23.47
N ARG A 345 -26.33 4.41 -22.21
CA ARG A 345 -26.67 5.29 -21.07
C ARG A 345 -25.67 5.13 -19.94
N LYS A 346 -25.58 6.15 -19.08
CA LYS A 346 -24.85 6.09 -17.81
C LYS A 346 -25.80 5.67 -16.69
N THR A 347 -25.39 4.73 -15.84
CA THR A 347 -26.17 4.34 -14.66
C THR A 347 -26.02 5.39 -13.55
N GLY A 348 -27.12 5.76 -12.90
CA GLY A 348 -27.09 6.50 -11.61
C GLY A 348 -27.34 5.60 -10.40
N ARG A 349 -27.65 4.32 -10.64
CA ARG A 349 -27.89 3.26 -9.66
C ARG A 349 -27.02 2.05 -10.01
N PRO A 350 -26.82 1.08 -9.11
CA PRO A 350 -26.08 -0.13 -9.41
C PRO A 350 -26.57 -0.81 -10.69
N MET A 351 -25.64 -1.28 -11.52
CA MET A 351 -25.92 -1.86 -12.85
C MET A 351 -26.99 -2.97 -12.81
N GLN A 352 -26.95 -3.83 -11.79
CA GLN A 352 -27.93 -4.92 -11.63
C GLN A 352 -29.37 -4.42 -11.44
N GLU A 353 -29.57 -3.38 -10.64
CA GLU A 353 -30.90 -2.77 -10.43
C GLU A 353 -31.38 -2.07 -11.72
N ARG A 354 -30.45 -1.46 -12.46
CA ARG A 354 -30.79 -0.85 -13.75
C ARG A 354 -31.22 -1.86 -14.81
N MET A 355 -30.62 -3.05 -14.84
CA MET A 355 -31.05 -4.10 -15.76
C MET A 355 -32.44 -4.62 -15.41
N LYS A 356 -32.76 -4.80 -14.12
CA LYS A 356 -34.11 -5.17 -13.67
C LYS A 356 -35.17 -4.12 -14.01
N GLU A 357 -34.80 -2.85 -13.96
CA GLU A 357 -35.69 -1.75 -14.38
C GLU A 357 -35.97 -1.83 -15.89
N HIS A 358 -34.96 -2.07 -16.73
CA HIS A 358 -35.18 -2.28 -18.18
C HIS A 358 -36.03 -3.51 -18.46
N ASP A 359 -35.76 -4.65 -17.82
CA ASP A 359 -36.58 -5.86 -17.98
C ASP A 359 -38.04 -5.63 -17.56
N ARG A 360 -38.26 -4.78 -16.56
CA ARG A 360 -39.61 -4.37 -16.13
C ARG A 360 -40.26 -3.45 -17.15
N ASP A 361 -39.53 -2.47 -17.66
CA ASP A 361 -40.04 -1.53 -18.65
C ASP A 361 -40.36 -2.22 -19.99
N ILE A 362 -39.58 -3.24 -20.39
CA ILE A 362 -39.88 -4.11 -21.54
C ILE A 362 -41.18 -4.88 -21.26
N ARG A 363 -41.28 -5.55 -20.10
CA ARG A 363 -42.47 -6.33 -19.72
C ARG A 363 -43.75 -5.50 -19.65
N LEU A 364 -43.66 -4.23 -19.25
CA LEU A 364 -44.79 -3.31 -19.09
C LEU A 364 -44.98 -2.37 -20.27
N ALA A 365 -44.20 -2.51 -21.35
CA ALA A 365 -44.19 -1.62 -22.52
C ALA A 365 -44.09 -0.11 -22.16
N ARG A 366 -43.27 0.22 -21.15
CA ARG A 366 -43.13 1.60 -20.63
C ARG A 366 -42.02 2.35 -21.36
N THR A 367 -42.40 3.11 -22.37
CA THR A 367 -41.46 3.91 -23.19
C THR A 367 -41.04 5.23 -22.55
N GLN A 368 -41.76 5.70 -21.51
CA GLN A 368 -41.49 6.99 -20.86
C GLN A 368 -40.18 7.00 -20.02
N ASN A 369 -39.78 5.86 -19.46
CA ASN A 369 -38.61 5.77 -18.57
C ASN A 369 -37.32 5.34 -19.30
N SER A 370 -37.49 4.60 -20.39
CA SER A 370 -36.42 4.03 -21.19
C SER A 370 -36.90 3.85 -22.63
N ALA A 371 -36.03 4.13 -23.61
CA ALA A 371 -36.29 3.83 -25.02
C ALA A 371 -35.95 2.38 -25.39
N VAL A 372 -35.47 1.58 -24.43
CA VAL A 372 -35.16 0.15 -24.64
C VAL A 372 -36.40 -0.66 -25.09
N PRO A 373 -37.61 -0.47 -24.50
CA PRO A 373 -38.82 -1.19 -24.94
C PRO A 373 -39.27 -0.88 -26.37
N GLU A 374 -38.94 0.28 -26.92
CA GLU A 374 -39.27 0.65 -28.32
C GLU A 374 -38.43 -0.12 -29.35
N HIS A 375 -37.35 -0.75 -28.88
CA HIS A 375 -36.35 -1.41 -29.71
C HIS A 375 -36.06 -2.84 -29.27
N ALA A 376 -36.82 -3.34 -28.29
CA ALA A 376 -36.81 -4.72 -27.83
C ALA A 376 -38.02 -5.43 -28.47
N ASN A 377 -37.76 -6.22 -29.50
CA ASN A 377 -38.71 -7.21 -30.02
C ASN A 377 -38.36 -8.58 -29.47
#